data_AF-A0A7L5Y118-F1
#
_entry.id   AF-A0A7L5Y118-F1
#
_cell.length_a   1.000
_cell.length_b   1.000
_cell.length_c   1.000
_cell.angle_alpha   90.00
_cell.angle_beta   90.00
_cell.angle_gamma   90.00
#
_symmetry.space_group_name_H-M   'P 1'
#
loop_
_entity.id
_entity.type
_entity.pdbx_description
1 polymer ?
#
loop_
_entity_poly.entity_id
_entity_poly.type
_entity_poly.pdbx_seq_one_letter_code
_entity_poly.pdbx_strand_id
1 'polypeptide(L)'
;MADRIAPEGRRTPVGRQLRRRRALRASAEYLRVASPSAEVQGHSPAERKTVPGKRDVLIISAEPIGNYAVKLGFDDLHDTGIYSWSYLRELGAERATRWAAYLDDLAAKGLSRDRARP
;
A
#
# COMPACT_ATOMS: atom_id res chain seq x y z
N MET A 1 -6.00 -13.12 -57.33
CA MET A 1 -5.07 -12.81 -56.22
C MET A 1 -5.40 -11.41 -55.71
N ALA A 2 -5.97 -11.31 -54.51
CA ALA A 2 -6.04 -10.06 -53.76
C ALA A 2 -6.09 -10.43 -52.27
N ASP A 3 -4.90 -10.49 -51.68
CA ASP A 3 -4.71 -10.60 -50.24
C ASP A 3 -5.07 -9.24 -49.62
N ARG A 4 -6.08 -9.20 -48.73
CA ARG A 4 -6.44 -7.99 -47.98
C ARG A 4 -6.30 -8.29 -46.50
N ILE A 5 -5.14 -7.89 -45.99
CA ILE A 5 -4.70 -7.85 -44.60
C ILE A 5 -5.82 -7.36 -43.67
N ALA A 6 -6.10 -8.15 -42.62
CA ALA A 6 -6.97 -7.77 -41.51
C ALA A 6 -6.28 -6.71 -40.63
N PRO A 7 -6.98 -5.67 -40.12
CA PRO A 7 -6.35 -4.68 -39.25
C PRO A 7 -6.09 -5.27 -37.86
N GLU A 8 -4.85 -5.15 -37.40
CA GLU A 8 -4.43 -5.42 -36.03
C GLU A 8 -5.35 -4.73 -35.01
N GLY A 9 -5.92 -5.53 -34.12
CA GLY A 9 -6.70 -5.07 -32.98
C GLY A 9 -5.84 -4.22 -32.05
N ARG A 10 -6.04 -2.90 -32.10
CA ARG A 10 -5.57 -1.95 -31.07
C ARG A 10 -6.06 -2.42 -29.71
N ARG A 11 -5.15 -2.95 -28.90
CA ARG A 11 -5.39 -3.26 -27.48
C ARG A 11 -5.80 -1.98 -26.75
N THR A 12 -7.03 -1.94 -26.26
CA THR A 12 -7.66 -0.78 -25.60
C THR A 12 -6.85 -0.29 -24.38
N PRO A 13 -6.66 1.03 -24.17
CA PRO A 13 -5.89 1.59 -23.05
C PRO A 13 -6.47 1.33 -21.64
N VAL A 14 -7.71 0.85 -21.53
CA VAL A 14 -8.41 0.60 -20.25
C VAL A 14 -7.65 -0.38 -19.34
N GLY A 15 -7.01 -1.41 -19.90
CA GLY A 15 -6.29 -2.43 -19.12
C GLY A 15 -5.05 -1.90 -18.40
N ARG A 16 -4.35 -0.90 -18.95
CA ARG A 16 -3.18 -0.28 -18.30
C ARG A 16 -3.60 0.60 -17.13
N GLN A 17 -4.71 1.32 -17.26
CA GLN A 17 -5.19 2.24 -16.24
C GLN A 17 -5.71 1.49 -15.00
N LEU A 18 -6.42 0.36 -15.19
CA LEU A 18 -6.87 -0.48 -14.08
C LEU A 18 -5.69 -1.12 -13.32
N ARG A 19 -4.67 -1.60 -14.05
CA ARG A 19 -3.45 -2.16 -13.43
C ARG A 19 -2.69 -1.12 -12.61
N ARG A 20 -2.56 0.12 -13.11
CA ARG A 20 -1.95 1.22 -12.36
C ARG A 20 -2.73 1.55 -11.09
N ARG A 21 -4.05 1.64 -11.15
CA ARG A 21 -4.90 1.90 -9.98
C ARG A 21 -4.80 0.81 -8.92
N ARG A 22 -4.80 -0.47 -9.32
CA ARG A 22 -4.60 -1.59 -8.39
C ARG A 22 -3.21 -1.61 -7.76
N ALA A 23 -2.17 -1.29 -8.53
CA ALA A 23 -0.81 -1.18 -8.00
C ALA A 23 -0.70 -0.05 -6.96
N LEU A 24 -1.27 1.13 -7.24
CA LEU A 24 -1.28 2.25 -6.29
C LEU A 24 -2.01 1.92 -4.98
N ARG A 25 -3.14 1.20 -5.05
CA ARG A 25 -3.86 0.70 -3.86
C ARG A 25 -3.02 -0.26 -3.04
N ALA A 26 -2.39 -1.24 -3.69
CA ALA A 26 -1.54 -2.21 -3.01
C ALA A 26 -0.31 -1.55 -2.35
N SER A 27 0.23 -0.48 -2.95
CA SER A 27 1.29 0.33 -2.36
C SER A 27 0.78 1.14 -1.16
N ALA A 28 -0.39 1.77 -1.26
CA ALA A 28 -0.99 2.54 -0.19
C ALA A 28 -1.33 1.69 1.04
N GLU A 29 -1.94 0.52 0.84
CA GLU A 29 -2.22 -0.44 1.91
C GLU A 29 -0.94 -0.84 2.63
N TYR A 30 0.09 -1.24 1.89
CA TYR A 30 1.34 -1.68 2.48
C TYR A 30 2.01 -0.58 3.30
N LEU A 31 2.11 0.63 2.74
CA LEU A 31 2.70 1.77 3.45
C LEU A 31 1.89 2.13 4.69
N ARG A 32 0.56 2.08 4.63
CA ARG A 32 -0.33 2.40 5.75
C ARG A 32 -0.19 1.44 6.92
N VAL A 33 -0.10 0.14 6.65
CA VAL A 33 0.02 -0.90 7.68
C VAL A 33 1.45 -1.02 8.20
N ALA A 34 2.44 -0.62 7.41
CA ALA A 34 3.85 -0.53 7.79
C ALA A 34 4.23 0.89 8.26
N SER A 35 3.26 1.72 8.65
CA SER A 35 3.55 3.08 9.11
C SER A 35 4.47 3.06 10.34
N PRO A 36 5.49 3.95 10.40
CA PRO A 36 6.40 4.03 11.53
C PRO A 36 5.80 4.78 12.74
N SER A 37 4.55 5.27 12.64
CA SER A 37 3.87 5.95 13.75
C SER A 37 3.83 5.05 15.00
N ALA A 38 3.98 5.67 16.19
CA ALA A 38 3.94 4.99 17.50
C ALA A 38 2.66 4.16 17.71
N GLU A 39 1.56 4.55 17.07
CA GLU A 39 0.29 3.82 17.05
C GLU A 39 0.38 2.42 16.42
N VAL A 40 1.32 2.21 15.48
CA VAL A 40 1.52 0.95 14.77
C VAL A 40 2.70 0.17 15.35
N GLN A 41 3.80 0.85 15.71
CA GLN A 41 5.00 0.20 16.22
C GLN A 41 4.86 -0.27 17.67
N GLY A 42 4.06 0.42 18.50
CA GLY A 42 4.09 0.22 19.95
C GLY A 42 5.47 0.55 20.55
N HIS A 43 5.65 0.37 21.86
CA HIS A 43 6.96 0.53 22.49
C HIS A 43 7.79 -0.76 22.51
N SER A 44 7.18 -1.90 22.21
CA SER A 44 7.78 -3.24 22.16
C SER A 44 7.18 -4.07 21.01
N PRO A 45 7.83 -5.14 20.52
CA PRO A 45 7.29 -6.01 19.47
C PRO A 45 5.93 -6.62 19.81
N ALA A 46 5.65 -6.87 21.10
CA ALA A 46 4.36 -7.35 21.60
C ALA A 46 3.26 -6.28 21.58
N GLU A 47 3.64 -4.99 21.53
CA GLU A 47 2.73 -3.85 21.48
C GLU A 47 2.45 -3.39 20.04
N ARG A 48 3.06 -4.02 19.03
CA ARG A 48 2.75 -3.73 17.62
C ARG A 48 1.27 -3.99 17.38
N LYS A 49 0.59 -2.94 16.92
CA LYS A 49 -0.81 -3.02 16.57
C LYS A 49 -0.96 -3.40 15.11
N THR A 50 -1.65 -4.50 14.88
CA THR A 50 -2.05 -4.91 13.54
C THR A 50 -3.22 -4.06 13.11
N VAL A 51 -3.08 -3.43 11.95
CA VAL A 51 -4.10 -2.53 11.42
C VAL A 51 -4.95 -3.27 10.38
N PRO A 52 -6.17 -3.73 10.73
CA PRO A 52 -7.07 -4.38 9.79
C PRO A 52 -7.84 -3.37 8.93
N GLY A 53 -8.54 -3.86 7.90
CA GLY A 53 -9.51 -3.07 7.15
C GLY A 53 -8.94 -2.01 6.23
N LYS A 54 -7.67 -2.12 5.82
CA LYS A 54 -6.96 -1.12 5.00
C LYS A 54 -6.75 -1.51 3.54
N ARG A 55 -7.38 -2.60 3.05
CA ARG A 55 -7.24 -3.06 1.65
C ARG A 55 -7.45 -1.97 0.61
N ASP A 56 -8.40 -1.07 0.85
CA ASP A 56 -8.80 -0.03 -0.09
C ASP A 56 -8.28 1.36 0.22
N VAL A 57 -7.39 1.48 1.22
CA VAL A 57 -6.79 2.76 1.59
C VAL A 57 -5.98 3.34 0.42
N LEU A 58 -6.01 4.66 0.30
CA LEU A 58 -5.36 5.46 -0.72
C LEU A 58 -4.48 6.51 -0.05
N ILE A 59 -3.35 6.80 -0.69
CA ILE A 59 -2.56 7.99 -0.38
C ILE A 59 -3.24 9.19 -1.03
N ILE A 60 -3.57 10.20 -0.24
CA ILE A 60 -4.24 11.42 -0.67
C ILE A 60 -3.32 12.63 -0.67
N SER A 61 -2.20 12.58 0.07
CA SER A 61 -1.17 13.62 0.07
C SER A 61 0.22 13.04 0.27
N ALA A 62 1.22 13.74 -0.26
CA ALA A 62 2.63 13.43 -0.09
C ALA A 62 3.40 14.75 -0.02
N GLU A 63 3.89 15.09 1.17
CA GLU A 63 4.58 16.35 1.45
C GLU A 63 6.05 16.08 1.78
N PRO A 64 7.01 16.69 1.08
CA PRO A 64 8.42 16.52 1.40
C PRO A 64 8.75 17.13 2.76
N ILE A 65 9.50 16.41 3.58
CA ILE A 65 10.03 16.88 4.86
C ILE A 65 11.54 17.05 4.72
N GLY A 66 11.95 18.30 4.46
CA GLY A 66 13.32 18.64 4.11
C GLY A 66 13.83 17.80 2.95
N ASN A 67 15.07 17.30 3.07
CA ASN A 67 15.70 16.46 2.04
C ASN A 67 15.75 14.97 2.41
N TYR A 68 15.10 14.54 3.49
CA TYR A 68 15.33 13.20 4.06
C TYR A 68 14.08 12.32 4.22
N ALA A 69 12.88 12.89 4.07
CA ALA A 69 11.64 12.16 4.29
C ALA A 69 10.45 12.72 3.50
N VAL A 70 9.36 11.97 3.50
CA VAL A 70 8.04 12.37 3.01
C VAL A 70 6.98 12.09 4.07
N LYS A 71 6.11 13.06 4.32
CA LYS A 71 4.88 12.88 5.09
C LYS A 71 3.79 12.39 4.14
N LEU A 72 3.20 11.22 4.40
CA LEU A 72 2.10 10.66 3.61
C LEU A 72 0.79 10.79 4.38
N GLY A 73 -0.21 11.37 3.73
CA GLY A 73 -1.60 11.38 4.19
C GLY A 73 -2.43 10.30 3.49
N PHE A 74 -3.30 9.65 4.26
CA PHE A 74 -4.17 8.57 3.81
C PHE A 74 -5.65 8.95 3.96
N ASP A 75 -6.52 8.37 3.12
CA ASP A 75 -7.96 8.66 3.16
C ASP A 75 -8.68 8.13 4.41
N ASP A 76 -8.01 7.29 5.21
CA ASP A 76 -8.52 6.81 6.49
C ASP A 76 -8.26 7.79 7.66
N LEU A 77 -8.01 9.07 7.34
CA LEU A 77 -7.67 10.16 8.26
C LEU A 77 -6.29 10.03 8.93
N HIS A 78 -5.45 9.08 8.49
CA HIS A 78 -4.08 8.99 8.96
C HIS A 78 -3.22 10.01 8.22
N ASP A 79 -2.77 11.06 8.90
CA ASP A 79 -1.88 12.07 8.30
C ASP A 79 -0.50 12.13 8.94
N THR A 80 -0.23 11.42 10.03
CA THR A 80 1.01 11.59 10.81
C THR A 80 2.20 10.77 10.31
N GLY A 81 2.05 10.01 9.22
CA GLY A 81 3.06 9.06 8.74
C GLY A 81 4.24 9.76 8.05
N ILE A 82 5.36 9.91 8.74
CA ILE A 82 6.62 10.41 8.17
C ILE A 82 7.52 9.23 7.80
N TYR A 83 7.85 9.11 6.52
CA TYR A 83 8.66 8.05 5.97
C TYR A 83 10.00 8.61 5.49
N SER A 84 11.10 8.25 6.14
CA SER A 84 12.42 8.59 5.65
C SER A 84 12.74 7.84 4.35
N TRP A 85 13.61 8.40 3.51
CA TRP A 85 14.04 7.70 2.29
C TRP A 85 14.73 6.38 2.58
N SER A 86 15.48 6.30 3.69
CA SER A 86 16.09 5.06 4.16
C SER A 86 15.04 4.02 4.53
N TYR A 87 14.01 4.41 5.27
CA TYR A 87 12.93 3.51 5.67
C TYR A 87 12.09 3.04 4.47
N LEU A 88 11.79 3.92 3.50
CA LEU A 88 11.11 3.50 2.27
C LEU A 88 11.92 2.48 1.47
N ARG A 89 13.25 2.61 1.44
CA ARG A 89 14.14 1.63 0.80
C ARG A 89 14.11 0.29 1.53
N GLU A 90 14.15 0.30 2.86
CA GLU A 90 14.03 -0.90 3.70
C GLU A 90 12.68 -1.59 3.49
N LEU A 91 11.58 -0.83 3.53
CA LEU A 91 10.24 -1.33 3.25
C LEU A 91 10.13 -1.94 1.84
N GLY A 92 10.80 -1.35 0.85
CA GLY A 92 10.87 -1.89 -0.50
C GLY A 92 11.63 -3.22 -0.56
N ALA A 93 12.78 -3.30 0.11
CA ALA A 93 13.64 -4.49 0.13
C ALA A 93 13.01 -5.66 0.89
N GLU A 94 12.33 -5.37 2.01
CA GLU A 94 11.75 -6.38 2.90
C GLU A 94 10.25 -6.62 2.65
N ARG A 95 9.71 -6.07 1.54
CA ARG A 95 8.27 -6.06 1.27
C ARG A 95 7.66 -7.45 1.37
N ALA A 96 8.26 -8.46 0.74
CA ALA A 96 7.72 -9.81 0.72
C ALA A 96 7.60 -10.39 2.14
N THR A 97 8.67 -10.30 2.93
CA THR A 97 8.75 -10.83 4.30
C THR A 97 7.79 -10.11 5.24
N ARG A 98 7.82 -8.77 5.25
CA ARG A 98 6.94 -7.96 6.11
C ARG A 98 5.47 -8.12 5.76
N TRP A 99 5.19 -8.25 4.47
CA TRP A 99 3.82 -8.46 4.00
C TRP A 99 3.29 -9.83 4.42
N ALA A 100 4.08 -10.90 4.29
CA ALA A 100 3.70 -12.23 4.77
C ALA A 100 3.40 -12.19 6.27
N ALA A 101 4.30 -11.62 7.08
CA ALA A 101 4.12 -11.50 8.53
C ALA A 101 2.83 -10.73 8.91
N TYR A 102 2.50 -9.67 8.18
CA TYR A 102 1.23 -8.94 8.37
C TYR A 102 0.00 -9.81 8.08
N LEU A 103 0.04 -10.60 7.00
CA LEU A 103 -1.07 -11.52 6.66
C LEU A 103 -1.23 -12.65 7.69
N ASP A 104 -0.13 -13.22 8.15
CA ASP A 104 -0.12 -14.24 9.21
C ASP A 104 -0.70 -13.70 10.50
N ASP A 105 -0.32 -12.49 10.89
CA ASP A 105 -0.83 -11.86 12.11
C ASP A 105 -2.33 -11.53 12.01
N LEU A 106 -2.81 -11.04 10.85
CA LEU A 106 -4.24 -10.89 10.60
C LEU A 106 -4.98 -12.22 10.76
N ALA A 107 -4.47 -13.28 10.15
CA ALA A 107 -5.08 -14.61 10.22
C ALA A 107 -5.11 -15.14 11.66
N ALA A 108 -4.01 -15.00 12.41
CA ALA A 108 -3.90 -15.42 13.80
C ALA A 108 -4.89 -14.68 14.73
N LYS A 109 -5.21 -13.42 14.41
CA LYS A 109 -6.16 -12.59 15.16
C LYS A 109 -7.59 -12.66 14.63
N GLY A 110 -7.87 -13.45 13.58
CA GLY A 110 -9.18 -13.52 12.95
C GLY A 110 -9.63 -12.21 12.29
N LEU A 111 -8.67 -11.37 11.90
CA LEU A 111 -8.90 -10.06 11.30
C LEU A 111 -8.86 -10.13 9.77
N SER A 112 -9.49 -9.16 9.10
CA SER A 112 -9.48 -9.04 7.64
C SER A 112 -8.79 -7.77 7.17
N ARG A 113 -8.26 -7.84 5.95
CA ARG A 113 -7.80 -6.67 5.19
C ARG A 113 -8.97 -5.84 4.69
N ASP A 114 -10.09 -6.49 4.40
CA ASP A 114 -11.31 -5.82 3.97
C ASP A 114 -11.91 -5.02 5.13
N ARG A 115 -12.43 -3.84 4.82
CA ARG A 115 -13.13 -3.03 5.80
C ARG A 115 -14.34 -3.82 6.32
N ALA A 116 -14.54 -3.86 7.63
CA ALA A 116 -15.77 -4.39 8.20
C ALA A 116 -16.94 -3.63 7.57
N ARG A 117 -17.88 -4.36 6.98
CA ARG A 117 -19.12 -3.78 6.46
C ARG A 117 -19.84 -3.12 7.65
N PRO A 118 -20.32 -1.87 7.53
CA PRO A 118 -21.12 -1.25 8.57
C PRO A 118 -22.41 -2.03 8.83
#